data_AF-A0A844ABW2-F1
#
_entry.id   AF-A0A844ABW2-F1
#
_cell.length_a   1.000
_cell.length_b   1.000
_cell.length_c   1.000
_cell.angle_alpha   90.00
_cell.angle_beta   90.00
_cell.angle_gamma   90.00
#
_symmetry.space_group_name_H-M   'P 1'
#
loop_
_entity.id
_entity.type
_entity.pdbx_description
1 polymer ?
#
loop_
_entity_poly.entity_id
_entity_poly.type
_entity_poly.pdbx_seq_one_letter_code
_entity_poly.pdbx_strand_id
1 'polypeptide(L)' 'MPKHSAKEISPKREAEAELVEQVVSDWCKMHQVDLMSHSAVMEGLRVLYMIREFDLTDRDELLKELLASGEIGTHSPVGE' A
#
# COMPACT_ATOMS: atom_id res chain seq x y z
N MET A 1 -36.44 4.47 7.12
CA MET A 1 -35.10 3.84 7.15
C MET A 1 -34.40 4.16 5.84
N PRO A 2 -33.31 4.95 5.84
CA PRO A 2 -32.59 5.20 4.60
C PRO A 2 -31.87 3.91 4.21
N LYS A 3 -32.28 3.34 3.08
CA LYS A 3 -31.57 2.24 2.44
C LYS A 3 -30.23 2.82 1.99
N HIS A 4 -29.14 2.47 2.65
CA HIS A 4 -27.80 2.68 2.11
C HIS A 4 -27.74 1.89 0.80
N SER A 5 -28.00 2.55 -0.32
CA SER A 5 -27.64 2.04 -1.64
C SER A 5 -26.12 1.86 -1.59
N ALA A 6 -25.66 0.62 -1.68
CA ALA A 6 -24.27 0.33 -1.98
C ALA A 6 -23.94 1.11 -3.25
N LYS A 7 -23.19 2.21 -3.11
CA LYS A 7 -22.73 2.99 -4.26
C LYS A 7 -21.89 2.02 -5.08
N GLU A 8 -22.31 1.74 -6.32
CA GLU A 8 -21.48 1.01 -7.27
C GLU A 8 -20.08 1.64 -7.26
N ILE A 9 -19.09 0.80 -7.00
CA ILE A 9 -17.70 1.19 -7.06
C ILE A 9 -17.39 1.34 -8.55
N SER A 10 -16.75 2.44 -8.95
CA SER A 10 -16.40 2.61 -10.35
C SER A 10 -15.34 1.57 -10.75
N PRO A 11 -15.31 1.10 -12.02
CA PRO A 11 -14.31 0.13 -12.47
C PRO A 11 -12.86 0.58 -12.20
N LYS A 12 -12.60 1.89 -12.27
CA LYS A 12 -11.31 2.48 -11.89
C LYS A 12 -10.96 2.20 -10.42
N ARG A 13 -11.92 2.33 -9.51
CA ARG A 13 -11.71 2.07 -8.07
C ARG A 13 -11.55 0.59 -7.76
N GLU A 14 -12.19 -0.30 -8.53
CA GLU A 14 -11.96 -1.75 -8.43
C GLU A 14 -10.54 -2.10 -8.85
N ALA A 15 -10.07 -1.57 -9.99
CA ALA A 15 -8.70 -1.78 -10.44
C ALA A 15 -7.65 -1.20 -9.48
N GLU A 16 -7.90 -0.01 -8.92
CA GLU A 16 -7.05 0.57 -7.86
C GLU A 16 -6.98 -0.34 -6.63
N ALA A 17 -8.13 -0.88 -6.19
CA ALA A 17 -8.19 -1.76 -5.02
C ALA A 17 -7.45 -3.09 -5.28
N GLU A 18 -7.62 -3.69 -6.45
CA GLU A 18 -6.93 -4.91 -6.84
C GLU A 18 -5.41 -4.70 -6.88
N LEU A 19 -4.94 -3.59 -7.47
CA LEU A 19 -3.53 -3.27 -7.51
C LEU A 19 -2.94 -3.05 -6.11
N VAL A 20 -3.66 -2.34 -5.23
CA VAL A 20 -3.27 -2.17 -3.83
C VAL A 20 -3.15 -3.52 -3.13
N GLU A 21 -4.14 -4.41 -3.28
CA GLU A 21 -4.13 -5.73 -2.65
C GLU A 21 -2.93 -6.58 -3.11
N GLN A 22 -2.61 -6.56 -4.41
CA GLN A 22 -1.48 -7.29 -4.98
C GLN A 22 -0.14 -6.78 -4.39
N VAL A 23 0.09 -5.46 -4.43
CA VAL A 23 1.35 -4.85 -3.95
C VAL A 23 1.55 -5.07 -2.45
N VAL A 24 0.51 -4.85 -1.64
CA VAL A 24 0.60 -5.04 -0.18
C VAL A 24 0.81 -6.51 0.17
N SER A 25 0.17 -7.43 -0.56
CA SER A 25 0.38 -8.87 -0.36
C SER A 25 1.82 -9.28 -0.62
N ASP A 26 2.45 -8.74 -1.67
CA ASP A 26 3.87 -9.01 -1.95
C ASP A 26 4.79 -8.40 -0.89
N TRP A 27 4.53 -7.16 -0.50
CA TRP A 27 5.27 -6.50 0.57
C TRP A 27 5.19 -7.29 1.88
N CYS A 28 4.00 -7.77 2.26
CA CYS A 28 3.78 -8.60 3.44
C CYS A 28 4.53 -9.93 3.37
N LYS A 29 4.52 -10.60 2.22
CA LYS A 29 5.27 -11.85 2.01
C LYS A 29 6.77 -11.65 2.18
N MET A 30 7.33 -10.56 1.64
CA MET A 30 8.77 -10.26 1.75
C MET A 30 9.19 -9.95 3.20
N HIS A 31 8.37 -9.22 3.95
CA HIS A 31 8.69 -8.83 5.34
C HIS A 31 8.18 -9.84 6.38
N GLN A 32 7.48 -10.89 5.97
CA GLN A 32 6.82 -11.86 6.85
C GLN A 32 5.85 -11.18 7.84
N VAL A 33 5.11 -10.20 7.34
CA VAL A 33 4.12 -9.43 8.10
C VAL A 33 2.71 -9.94 7.80
N ASP A 34 1.84 -9.96 8.80
CA ASP A 34 0.44 -10.34 8.61
C ASP A 34 -0.32 -9.29 7.78
N LEU A 35 -1.15 -9.74 6.85
CA LEU A 35 -1.90 -8.88 5.92
C LEU A 35 -2.93 -7.99 6.65
N MET A 36 -3.38 -8.39 7.84
CA MET A 36 -4.31 -7.62 8.67
C MET A 36 -3.58 -6.75 9.69
N SER A 37 -2.24 -6.72 9.67
CA SER A 37 -1.47 -5.85 10.55
C SER A 37 -1.69 -4.37 10.23
N HIS A 38 -1.51 -3.53 11.25
CA HIS A 38 -1.55 -2.08 11.08
C HIS A 38 -0.54 -1.60 10.02
N SER A 39 0.65 -2.21 9.96
CA SER A 39 1.67 -1.89 8.95
C SER A 39 1.19 -2.19 7.53
N ALA A 40 0.58 -3.36 7.30
CA ALA A 40 0.02 -3.71 5.98
C ALA A 40 -1.07 -2.71 5.53
N VAL A 41 -1.94 -2.29 6.46
CA VAL A 41 -2.96 -1.26 6.17
C VAL A 41 -2.33 0.09 5.82
N MET A 42 -1.29 0.51 6.54
CA MET A 42 -0.60 1.77 6.28
C MET A 42 0.12 1.76 4.92
N GLU A 43 0.77 0.65 4.57
CA GLU A 43 1.37 0.52 3.24
C GLU A 43 0.31 0.47 2.14
N GLY A 44 -0.85 -0.15 2.37
CA GLY A 44 -1.96 -0.11 1.41
C GLY A 44 -2.49 1.30 1.15
N LEU A 45 -2.61 2.13 2.19
CA LEU A 45 -2.96 3.54 2.04
C LEU A 45 -1.91 4.31 1.25
N ARG A 46 -0.63 4.00 1.46
CA ARG A 46 0.48 4.60 0.73
C ARG A 46 0.47 4.22 -0.75
N VAL A 47 0.25 2.94 -1.08
CA VAL A 47 0.09 2.48 -2.46
C VAL A 47 -1.06 3.22 -3.14
N LEU A 48 -2.20 3.33 -2.47
CA LEU A 48 -3.35 4.06 -2.99
C LEU A 48 -3.04 5.55 -3.24
N TYR A 49 -2.26 6.17 -2.35
CA TYR A 49 -1.78 7.54 -2.53
C TYR A 49 -0.86 7.66 -3.75
N MET A 50 0.08 6.73 -3.94
CA MET A 50 0.99 6.72 -5.09
C MET A 50 0.24 6.59 -6.42
N ILE A 51 -0.75 5.70 -6.48
CA ILE A 51 -1.60 5.53 -7.67
C ILE A 51 -2.36 6.82 -7.99
N ARG A 52 -2.93 7.49 -6.99
CA ARG A 52 -3.83 8.64 -7.24
C ARG A 52 -3.12 9.95 -7.48
N GLU A 53 -2.04 10.22 -6.76
CA GLU A 53 -1.32 11.49 -6.87
C GLU A 53 -0.25 11.48 -7.95
N PHE A 54 0.33 10.31 -8.26
CA PHE A 54 1.44 10.19 -9.21
C PHE A 54 1.12 9.32 -10.43
N ASP A 55 -0.12 8.81 -10.55
CA ASP A 55 -0.56 7.91 -11.63
C ASP A 55 0.32 6.65 -11.77
N LEU A 56 0.92 6.24 -10.66
CA LEU A 56 1.85 5.12 -10.63
C LEU A 56 1.06 3.82 -10.57
N THR A 57 1.02 3.12 -11.71
CA THR A 57 0.17 1.95 -11.93
C THR A 57 0.95 0.66 -12.16
N ASP A 58 2.28 0.75 -12.23
CA ASP A 58 3.16 -0.41 -12.32
C ASP A 58 3.36 -1.05 -10.94
N ARG A 59 3.06 -2.35 -10.83
CA ARG A 59 3.13 -3.11 -9.58
C ARG A 59 4.56 -3.18 -9.02
N ASP A 60 5.56 -3.39 -9.88
CA ASP A 60 6.94 -3.57 -9.45
C ASP A 60 7.55 -2.25 -9.00
N GLU A 61 7.20 -1.15 -9.68
CA GLU A 61 7.58 0.20 -9.29
C GLU A 61 6.94 0.61 -7.95
N LEU A 62 5.63 0.35 -7.75
CA LEU A 62 4.97 0.57 -6.46
C LEU A 62 5.68 -0.20 -5.34
N LEU A 63 5.99 -1.47 -5.57
CA LEU A 63 6.64 -2.32 -4.58
C LEU A 63 8.05 -1.83 -4.24
N LYS A 64 8.82 -1.39 -5.25
CA LYS A 64 10.14 -0.80 -5.07
C LYS A 64 10.08 0.47 -4.22
N GLU A 65 9.12 1.35 -4.45
CA GLU A 65 8.92 2.56 -3.65
C GLU A 65 8.57 2.25 -2.19
N LEU A 66 7.75 1.22 -1.95
CA LEU A 66 7.48 0.76 -0.57
C LEU A 66 8.77 0.29 0.13
N LEU A 67 9.61 -0.46 -0.58
CA LEU A 67 10.86 -1.00 -0.04
C LEU A 67 11.89 0.12 0.24
N ALA A 68 12.04 1.07 -0.69
CA ALA A 68 12.95 2.20 -0.54
C ALA A 68 12.63 3.06 0.70
N SER A 69 11.36 3.09 1.12
CA SER A 69 10.96 3.84 2.31
C SER A 69 11.27 3.16 3.64
N GLY A 70 11.58 1.86 3.64
CA GLY A 70 11.96 1.11 4.84
C GLY A 70 13.43 1.31 5.24
N GLU A 71 14.26 1.85 4.35
CA GLU A 71 15.70 1.98 4.58
C GLU A 71 16.10 3.20 5.46
N ILE A 72 15.15 4.04 5.89
CA ILE A 72 15.41 5.20 6.76
C ILE A 72 15.37 4.82 8.25
N GLY A 73 15.90 3.64 8.60
CA GLY A 73 15.77 3.05 9.94
C GLY A 73 17.04 2.45 10.54
N THR A 74 18.21 2.55 9.90
CA THR A 74 19.45 2.03 10.48
C THR A 74 20.60 3.04 10.37
N HIS A 75 21.25 3.28 11.51
CA HIS A 75 22.43 4.13 11.76
C HIS A 75 22.20 5.63 12.03
N SER A 76 21.58 5.93 13.17
CA SER A 76 22.19 6.94 14.06
C SER A 76 23.14 6.20 15.02
N PRO A 77 24.45 6.45 14.99
CA PRO A 77 25.32 5.99 16.06
C PRO A 77 24.91 6.75 17.33
N VAL A 78 24.57 6.00 18.39
CA VAL A 78 24.45 6.56 19.74
C VAL A 78 25.80 7.18 20.07
N GLY A 79 25.83 8.51 20.13
CA GLY A 79 26.97 9.28 20.59
C GLY A 79 27.15 9.09 22.10
N GLU A 80 28.40 8.76 22.43
CA GLU A 80 29.17 8.88 23.70
C GLU A 80 28.42 9.15 25.01
#